data_AF-A0A7H0I823-F1
#
_entry.id   AF-A0A7H0I823-F1
#
_cell.length_a   1.000
_cell.length_b   1.000
_cell.length_c   1.000
_cell.angle_alpha   90.00
_cell.angle_beta   90.00
_cell.angle_gamma   90.00
#
_symmetry.space_group_name_H-M   'P 1'
#
loop_
_entity.id
_entity.type
_entity.pdbx_description
1 polymer ?
#
loop_
_entity_poly.entity_id
_entity_poly.type
_entity_poly.pdbx_seq_one_letter_code
_entity_poly.pdbx_strand_id
1 'polypeptide(L)'
;MPRVAVVGSGPSGVYTAQCLVERDPDVLVDVLDRLPCPYGLVRYGVAPDHEKIKSLQNNLRTVLEHDRVRFLGGVEVGPSCVTVVRLRQLYDAVVYCVGAAGDRRLGIDGERLPGSWSATEFVSWYSAHPDAGADGFLTGVRSAVVIGVGNVAVDVARILARAEAELSPTDIPQAALLALAASGVREVHMVGRRGPSQARFTTKELRELGGLPGVDVTTDARELALDPGYADPSGLPAAQRRNVEVLRGWARPETDSAGRRIHVRFFLRPVALLPGERGRVGAVRFERTVPDGVGGVVGTGEFEEIRAELVLRSVGYRGVPLEGLPFDAALGTVPHTAGRVLRNGVVAPGEYVAGWIKRGPTGVIGTNRPCAKETAASLLADLTDRQLTDPLPLLRSSGVEPVGWEGWRAIERAEAVWGASLGRGVVKLPDWAALRAAVGPGA
;
A
#
# COMPACT_ATOMS: atom_id res chain seq x y z
N MET A 1 25.37 3.44 25.34
CA MET A 1 24.02 3.13 24.83
C MET A 1 24.12 3.01 23.33
N PRO A 2 24.01 1.79 22.80
CA PRO A 2 23.99 1.56 21.36
C PRO A 2 22.86 2.34 20.69
N ARG A 3 23.13 2.86 19.49
CA ARG A 3 22.19 3.63 18.67
C ARG A 3 21.83 2.84 17.42
N VAL A 4 20.54 2.60 17.24
CA VAL A 4 20.01 1.87 16.09
C VAL A 4 19.19 2.81 15.21
N ALA A 5 19.48 2.86 13.91
CA ALA A 5 18.62 3.50 12.94
C ALA A 5 17.58 2.51 12.40
N VAL A 6 16.32 2.92 12.36
CA VAL A 6 15.24 2.20 11.67
C VAL A 6 14.78 3.06 10.50
N VAL A 7 15.04 2.61 9.27
CA VAL A 7 14.74 3.36 8.04
C VAL A 7 13.34 3.00 7.53
N GLY A 8 12.39 3.91 7.70
CA GLY A 8 10.98 3.80 7.37
C GLY A 8 10.11 3.69 8.61
N SER A 9 9.13 4.59 8.74
CA SER A 9 8.22 4.69 9.90
C SER A 9 6.89 3.95 9.71
N GLY A 10 6.79 3.09 8.70
CA GLY A 10 5.67 2.18 8.53
C GLY A 10 5.58 1.14 9.66
N PRO A 11 4.54 0.28 9.67
CA PRO A 11 4.33 -0.70 10.73
C PRO A 11 5.55 -1.57 11.05
N SER A 12 6.29 -2.03 10.03
CA SER A 12 7.50 -2.83 10.26
C SER A 12 8.60 -2.06 10.98
N GLY A 13 8.79 -0.78 10.68
CA GLY A 13 9.77 0.06 11.35
C GLY A 13 9.38 0.31 12.80
N VAL A 14 8.14 0.76 13.02
CA VAL A 14 7.63 1.02 14.37
C VAL A 14 7.62 -0.25 15.23
N TYR A 15 7.19 -1.40 14.70
CA TYR A 15 7.26 -2.65 15.46
C TYR A 15 8.69 -3.13 15.72
N THR A 16 9.65 -2.78 14.85
CA THR A 16 11.07 -3.05 15.09
C THR A 16 11.58 -2.17 16.23
N ALA A 17 11.30 -0.86 16.19
CA ALA A 17 11.65 0.06 17.27
C ALA A 17 11.07 -0.38 18.61
N GLN A 18 9.78 -0.73 18.64
CA GLN A 18 9.10 -1.30 19.81
C GLN A 18 9.86 -2.53 20.34
N CYS A 19 10.13 -3.49 19.47
CA CYS A 19 10.81 -4.73 19.84
C CYS A 19 12.22 -4.53 20.39
N LEU A 20 12.93 -3.47 19.96
CA LEU A 20 14.28 -3.15 20.44
C LEU A 20 14.21 -2.57 21.85
N VAL A 21 13.40 -1.51 22.05
CA VAL A 21 13.32 -0.84 23.35
C VAL A 21 12.66 -1.71 24.44
N GLU A 22 11.75 -2.62 24.09
CA GLU A 22 11.15 -3.56 25.04
C GLU A 22 12.12 -4.66 25.51
N ARG A 23 13.14 -5.00 24.71
CA ARG A 23 14.05 -6.13 24.98
C ARG A 23 15.38 -5.72 25.57
N ASP A 24 15.80 -4.50 25.33
CA ASP A 24 17.09 -3.99 25.77
C ASP A 24 16.90 -2.57 26.34
N PRO A 25 17.19 -2.34 27.64
CA PRO A 25 17.05 -1.03 28.28
C PRO A 25 18.08 0.00 27.79
N ASP A 26 19.20 -0.43 27.20
CA ASP A 26 20.33 0.42 26.86
C ASP A 26 20.36 0.86 25.38
N VAL A 27 19.39 0.41 24.58
CA VAL A 27 19.26 0.79 23.18
C VAL A 27 18.48 2.10 23.02
N LEU A 28 19.01 3.00 22.18
CA LEU A 28 18.34 4.17 21.65
C LEU A 28 18.01 3.95 20.17
N VAL A 29 16.80 4.34 19.74
CA VAL A 29 16.33 4.13 18.37
C VAL A 29 15.98 5.44 17.69
N ASP A 30 16.60 5.71 16.54
CA ASP A 30 16.17 6.77 15.63
C ASP A 30 15.33 6.15 14.50
N VAL A 31 14.05 6.53 14.40
CA VAL A 31 13.17 6.12 13.30
C VAL A 31 13.21 7.20 12.23
N LEU A 32 13.91 6.91 11.14
CA LEU A 32 14.11 7.82 10.01
C LEU A 32 13.00 7.61 8.98
N ASP A 33 12.41 8.67 8.45
CA ASP A 33 11.49 8.56 7.32
C ASP A 33 11.75 9.68 6.33
N ARG A 34 11.62 9.39 5.03
CA ARG A 34 11.70 10.42 3.99
C ARG A 34 10.55 11.41 4.12
N LEU A 35 9.37 10.95 4.53
CA LEU A 35 8.20 11.80 4.71
C LEU A 35 8.23 12.47 6.08
N PRO A 36 7.72 13.71 6.20
CA PRO A 36 7.59 14.38 7.50
C PRO A 36 6.46 13.78 8.36
N CYS A 37 5.55 13.01 7.74
CA CYS A 37 4.48 12.31 8.44
C CYS A 37 4.81 10.81 8.59
N PRO A 38 4.66 10.23 9.79
CA PRO A 38 4.96 8.83 10.02
C PRO A 38 3.88 7.86 9.50
N TYR A 39 4.06 6.57 9.81
CA TYR A 39 3.09 5.46 9.66
C TYR A 39 3.01 4.82 8.27
N GLY A 40 3.70 5.36 7.26
CA GLY A 40 3.77 4.78 5.91
C GLY A 40 2.38 4.46 5.34
N LEU A 41 2.17 3.22 4.87
CA LEU A 41 0.90 2.79 4.26
C LEU A 41 -0.30 2.80 5.23
N VAL A 42 -0.11 2.88 6.56
CA VAL A 42 -1.26 3.08 7.47
C VAL A 42 -1.86 4.48 7.27
N ARG A 43 -1.03 5.47 6.91
CA ARG A 43 -1.47 6.82 6.57
C ARG A 43 -1.79 6.94 5.08
N TYR A 44 -0.92 6.41 4.21
CA TYR A 44 -0.95 6.66 2.76
C TYR A 44 -1.50 5.52 1.90
N GLY A 45 -1.90 4.40 2.50
CA GLY A 45 -2.39 3.21 1.78
C GLY A 45 -3.76 2.72 2.23
N VAL A 46 -4.01 2.71 3.54
CA VAL A 46 -5.31 2.33 4.12
C VAL A 46 -6.36 3.34 3.66
N ALA A 47 -7.40 2.82 2.99
CA ALA A 47 -8.48 3.63 2.42
C ALA A 47 -9.13 4.58 3.45
N PRO A 48 -9.58 5.77 3.02
CA PRO A 48 -10.17 6.78 3.90
C PRO A 48 -11.33 6.27 4.74
N ASP A 49 -12.14 5.36 4.20
CA ASP A 49 -13.31 4.76 4.83
C ASP A 49 -13.00 3.58 5.77
N HIS A 50 -11.72 3.22 5.94
CA HIS A 50 -11.26 2.17 6.86
C HIS A 50 -10.83 2.71 8.24
N GLU A 51 -11.68 3.51 8.88
CA GLU A 51 -11.37 4.18 10.16
C GLU A 51 -10.89 3.23 11.26
N LYS A 52 -11.49 2.04 11.39
CA LYS A 52 -11.08 1.02 12.38
C LYS A 52 -9.65 0.51 12.17
N ILE A 53 -9.15 0.51 10.93
CA ILE A 53 -7.76 0.12 10.65
C ILE A 53 -6.84 1.32 10.90
N LYS A 54 -7.31 2.54 10.66
CA LYS A 54 -6.56 3.77 10.95
C LYS A 54 -6.38 4.02 12.44
N SER A 55 -7.29 3.57 13.30
CA SER A 55 -7.10 3.66 14.76
C SER A 55 -5.85 2.91 15.26
N LEU A 56 -5.30 2.00 14.45
CA LEU A 56 -4.01 1.36 14.72
C LEU A 56 -2.85 2.36 14.76
N GLN A 57 -2.99 3.56 14.17
CA GLN A 57 -2.03 4.65 14.31
C GLN A 57 -1.80 5.01 15.78
N ASN A 58 -2.81 4.91 16.65
CA ASN A 58 -2.64 5.19 18.09
C ASN A 58 -1.63 4.24 18.74
N ASN A 59 -1.65 2.96 18.36
CA ASN A 59 -0.67 1.99 18.86
C ASN A 59 0.74 2.27 18.33
N LEU A 60 0.86 2.75 17.08
CA LEU A 60 2.14 3.11 16.50
C LEU A 60 2.70 4.40 17.11
N ARG A 61 1.81 5.36 17.38
CA ARG A 61 2.09 6.62 18.07
C ARG A 61 2.74 6.37 19.44
N THR A 62 2.14 5.51 20.27
CA THR A 62 2.69 5.20 21.61
C THR A 62 4.14 4.73 21.55
N VAL A 63 4.53 4.00 20.49
CA VAL A 63 5.91 3.56 20.31
C VAL A 63 6.82 4.73 19.90
N LEU A 64 6.36 5.62 19.02
CA LEU A 64 7.14 6.78 18.57
C LEU A 64 7.24 7.88 19.63
N GLU A 65 6.35 7.88 20.64
CA GLU A 65 6.38 8.78 21.80
C GLU A 65 7.24 8.25 22.96
N HIS A 66 7.78 7.03 22.85
CA HIS A 66 8.62 6.43 23.89
C HIS A 66 9.95 7.19 24.03
N ASP A 67 10.40 7.50 25.25
CA ASP A 67 11.57 8.37 25.53
C ASP A 67 12.88 7.96 24.84
N ARG A 68 13.04 6.66 24.56
CA ARG A 68 14.21 6.08 23.85
C ARG A 68 14.03 5.92 22.33
N VAL A 69 12.91 6.38 21.78
CA VAL A 69 12.60 6.39 20.36
C VAL A 69 12.49 7.83 19.89
N ARG A 70 13.26 8.21 18.88
CA ARG A 70 13.21 9.55 18.27
C ARG A 70 12.81 9.43 16.81
N PHE A 71 11.68 10.03 16.45
CA PHE A 71 11.26 10.15 15.06
C PHE A 71 11.99 11.31 14.36
N LEU A 72 12.51 11.04 13.17
CA LEU A 72 13.22 11.99 12.31
C LEU A 72 12.65 11.88 10.89
N GLY A 73 11.60 12.64 10.60
CA GLY A 73 10.99 12.74 9.27
C GLY A 73 11.79 13.66 8.34
N GLY A 74 11.51 13.64 7.04
CA GLY A 74 12.27 14.43 6.06
C GLY A 74 13.69 13.91 5.78
N VAL A 75 14.05 12.73 6.30
CA VAL A 75 15.37 12.10 6.14
C VAL A 75 15.28 11.03 5.06
N GLU A 76 15.57 11.43 3.82
CA GLU A 76 15.69 10.47 2.73
C GLU A 76 16.97 9.65 2.84
N VAL A 77 16.84 8.33 2.92
CA VAL A 77 17.98 7.42 2.80
C VAL A 77 18.13 7.06 1.34
N GLY A 78 19.28 7.40 0.76
CA GLY A 78 19.54 7.31 -0.67
C GLY A 78 20.68 8.24 -1.11
N PRO A 79 20.99 8.28 -2.42
CA PRO A 79 22.11 9.08 -2.93
C PRO A 79 21.91 10.58 -2.76
N SER A 80 20.66 11.05 -2.75
CA SER A 80 20.30 12.47 -2.76
C SER A 80 20.38 13.16 -1.39
N CYS A 81 20.56 12.40 -0.30
CA CYS A 81 20.52 12.93 1.06
C CYS A 81 21.44 12.13 2.00
N VAL A 82 20.97 11.04 2.62
CA VAL A 82 21.81 10.22 3.52
C VAL A 82 22.10 8.86 2.90
N THR A 83 23.35 8.59 2.54
CA THR A 83 23.74 7.31 1.95
C THR A 83 23.70 6.16 2.97
N VAL A 84 23.52 4.92 2.49
CA VAL A 84 23.61 3.70 3.31
C VAL A 84 24.96 3.60 4.03
N VAL A 85 26.05 3.96 3.34
CA VAL A 85 27.39 3.98 3.94
C VAL A 85 27.47 4.98 5.09
N ARG A 86 26.90 6.18 4.91
CA ARG A 86 26.89 7.21 5.96
C ARG A 86 26.09 6.77 7.18
N LEU A 87 24.93 6.15 7.02
CA LEU A 87 24.16 5.63 8.14
C LEU A 87 24.96 4.62 8.97
N ARG A 88 25.68 3.70 8.32
CA ARG A 88 26.50 2.69 9.01
C ARG A 88 27.69 3.28 9.78
N GLN A 89 28.10 4.51 9.46
CA GLN A 89 29.10 5.24 10.24
C GLN A 89 28.49 5.93 11.45
N LEU A 90 27.21 6.35 11.36
CA LEU A 90 26.51 7.10 12.39
C LEU A 90 25.85 6.20 13.45
N TYR A 91 25.52 4.96 13.11
CA TYR A 91 24.77 4.03 13.98
C TYR A 91 25.50 2.71 14.18
N ASP A 92 25.24 2.06 15.31
CA ASP A 92 25.75 0.71 15.63
C ASP A 92 25.12 -0.35 14.73
N ALA A 93 23.83 -0.16 14.42
CA ALA A 93 23.09 -1.00 13.50
C ALA A 93 22.03 -0.20 12.73
N VAL A 94 21.67 -0.68 11.53
CA VAL A 94 20.65 -0.09 10.68
C VAL A 94 19.64 -1.18 10.29
N VAL A 95 18.35 -0.92 10.49
CA VAL A 95 17.26 -1.79 10.03
C VAL A 95 16.49 -1.11 8.91
N TYR A 96 16.54 -1.68 7.71
CA TYR A 96 15.80 -1.20 6.55
C TYR A 96 14.37 -1.73 6.54
N CYS A 97 13.43 -0.81 6.71
CA CYS A 97 11.98 -1.02 6.78
C CYS A 97 11.24 -0.26 5.66
N VAL A 98 11.89 -0.07 4.51
CA VAL A 98 11.45 0.78 3.38
C VAL A 98 10.22 0.26 2.61
N GLY A 99 9.67 -0.88 3.01
CA GLY A 99 8.46 -1.44 2.40
C GLY A 99 8.65 -1.86 0.94
N ALA A 100 7.62 -1.63 0.12
CA ALA A 100 7.62 -1.92 -1.31
C ALA A 100 6.94 -0.76 -2.04
N ALA A 101 7.74 0.21 -2.50
CA ALA A 101 7.23 1.47 -3.06
C ALA A 101 6.85 1.40 -4.54
N GLY A 102 7.30 0.36 -5.27
CA GLY A 102 6.98 0.17 -6.68
C GLY A 102 5.73 -0.68 -6.88
N ASP A 103 5.25 -0.72 -8.11
CA ASP A 103 4.14 -1.53 -8.58
C ASP A 103 4.61 -2.59 -9.60
N ARG A 104 3.91 -3.73 -9.66
CA ARG A 104 4.15 -4.73 -10.70
C ARG A 104 3.46 -4.29 -11.99
N ARG A 105 4.22 -4.31 -13.08
CA ARG A 105 3.71 -4.13 -14.44
C ARG A 105 3.01 -5.40 -14.94
N LEU A 106 2.04 -5.22 -15.81
CA LEU A 106 1.36 -6.30 -16.54
C LEU A 106 2.26 -6.87 -17.63
N GLY A 107 3.09 -6.04 -18.26
CA GLY A 107 3.97 -6.44 -19.36
C GLY A 107 3.19 -6.75 -20.63
N ILE A 108 2.16 -5.96 -20.93
CA ILE A 108 1.26 -6.13 -22.08
C ILE A 108 1.25 -4.89 -22.96
N ASP A 109 0.85 -5.08 -24.22
CA ASP A 109 0.72 -3.97 -25.17
C ASP A 109 -0.33 -2.95 -24.70
N GLY A 110 -0.04 -1.68 -24.92
CA GLY A 110 -0.91 -0.57 -24.50
C GLY A 110 -0.88 -0.25 -23.00
N GLU A 111 -0.08 -0.94 -22.17
CA GLU A 111 0.00 -0.67 -20.72
C GLU A 111 0.30 0.80 -20.36
N ARG A 112 0.95 1.54 -21.26
CA ARG A 112 1.30 2.96 -21.09
C ARG A 112 0.29 3.95 -21.68
N LEU A 113 -0.86 3.49 -22.20
CA LEU A 113 -1.90 4.38 -22.70
C LEU A 113 -2.40 5.30 -21.58
N PRO A 114 -2.68 6.59 -21.87
CA PRO A 114 -3.33 7.48 -20.92
C PRO A 114 -4.65 6.87 -20.42
N GLY A 115 -4.88 6.93 -19.11
CA GLY A 115 -5.99 6.21 -18.46
C GLY A 115 -5.60 4.84 -17.89
N SER A 116 -4.38 4.35 -18.14
CA SER A 116 -3.83 3.15 -17.50
C SER A 116 -2.88 3.50 -16.36
N TRP A 117 -3.33 3.28 -15.13
CA TRP A 117 -2.63 3.64 -13.90
C TRP A 117 -2.41 2.41 -13.01
N SER A 118 -1.44 2.47 -12.12
CA SER A 118 -1.37 1.51 -11.02
C SER A 118 -2.46 1.84 -9.99
N ALA A 119 -2.98 0.82 -9.31
CA ALA A 119 -3.87 1.05 -8.17
C ALA A 119 -3.14 1.84 -7.07
N THR A 120 -1.82 1.70 -6.96
CA THR A 120 -1.00 2.39 -5.96
C THR A 120 -0.93 3.89 -6.22
N GLU A 121 -0.82 4.33 -7.47
CA GLU A 121 -0.91 5.76 -7.83
C GLU A 121 -2.28 6.34 -7.44
N PHE A 122 -3.36 5.63 -7.76
CA PHE A 122 -4.71 6.06 -7.38
C PHE A 122 -4.93 6.12 -5.86
N VAL A 123 -4.41 5.12 -5.13
CA VAL A 123 -4.42 5.08 -3.66
C VAL A 123 -3.64 6.24 -3.06
N SER A 124 -2.42 6.48 -3.55
CA SER A 124 -1.58 7.59 -3.13
C SER A 124 -2.27 8.94 -3.34
N TRP A 125 -2.96 9.12 -4.47
CA TRP A 125 -3.74 10.31 -4.79
C TRP A 125 -4.88 10.55 -3.79
N TYR A 126 -5.78 9.59 -3.58
CA TYR A 126 -6.87 9.79 -2.62
C TYR A 126 -6.42 9.73 -1.15
N SER A 127 -5.18 9.30 -0.87
CA SER A 127 -4.64 9.23 0.48
C SER A 127 -3.71 10.40 0.84
N ALA A 128 -3.60 11.40 -0.05
CA ALA A 128 -2.76 12.59 0.10
C ALA A 128 -1.26 12.27 0.29
N HIS A 129 -0.75 11.26 -0.43
CA HIS A 129 0.70 11.05 -0.46
C HIS A 129 1.36 12.21 -1.23
N PRO A 130 2.39 12.88 -0.68
CA PRO A 130 2.87 14.14 -1.25
C PRO A 130 3.62 13.99 -2.59
N ASP A 131 4.04 12.77 -2.94
CA ASP A 131 4.56 12.45 -4.29
C ASP A 131 3.46 11.98 -5.26
N ALA A 132 2.20 11.93 -4.84
CA ALA A 132 1.13 11.52 -5.74
C ALA A 132 1.06 12.53 -6.90
N GLY A 133 1.44 12.07 -8.08
CA GLY A 133 1.31 12.81 -9.31
C GLY A 133 -0.09 12.67 -9.90
N ALA A 134 -0.47 13.70 -10.67
CA ALA A 134 -1.62 13.80 -11.56
C ALA A 134 -3.00 14.03 -10.91
N ASP A 135 -3.59 15.14 -11.33
CA ASP A 135 -5.04 15.29 -11.48
C ASP A 135 -5.50 14.58 -12.77
N GLY A 136 -6.78 14.20 -12.84
CA GLY A 136 -7.40 13.74 -14.09
C GLY A 136 -7.69 12.24 -14.22
N PHE A 137 -7.50 11.44 -13.15
CA PHE A 137 -7.87 10.01 -13.12
C PHE A 137 -9.31 9.74 -13.60
N LEU A 138 -10.23 10.66 -13.32
CA LEU A 138 -11.67 10.46 -13.47
C LEU A 138 -12.28 11.27 -14.64
N THR A 139 -11.48 12.08 -15.34
CA THR A 139 -11.98 13.02 -16.35
C THR A 139 -12.48 12.28 -17.60
N GLY A 140 -13.80 12.29 -17.79
CA GLY A 140 -14.46 11.63 -18.92
C GLY A 140 -14.49 10.10 -18.80
N VAL A 141 -14.39 9.57 -17.58
CA VAL A 141 -14.48 8.14 -17.31
C VAL A 141 -15.92 7.75 -16.97
N ARG A 142 -16.42 6.70 -17.62
CA ARG A 142 -17.74 6.11 -17.36
C ARG A 142 -17.62 4.67 -16.87
N SER A 143 -16.67 3.92 -17.40
CA SER A 143 -16.34 2.56 -16.98
C SER A 143 -14.86 2.42 -16.60
N ALA A 144 -14.60 1.67 -15.54
CA ALA A 144 -13.27 1.36 -15.06
C ALA A 144 -13.03 -0.14 -14.98
N VAL A 145 -11.82 -0.59 -15.32
CA VAL A 145 -11.36 -1.96 -15.12
C VAL A 145 -10.25 -1.99 -14.07
N VAL A 146 -10.47 -2.72 -12.98
CA VAL A 146 -9.49 -2.97 -11.93
C VAL A 146 -8.93 -4.38 -12.11
N ILE A 147 -7.66 -4.48 -12.48
CA ILE A 147 -7.01 -5.78 -12.72
C ILE A 147 -6.41 -6.29 -11.41
N GLY A 148 -7.00 -7.34 -10.86
CA GLY A 148 -6.63 -7.93 -9.58
C GLY A 148 -7.84 -8.21 -8.70
N VAL A 149 -7.74 -9.22 -7.84
CA VAL A 149 -8.79 -9.65 -6.90
C VAL A 149 -8.21 -9.78 -5.48
N GLY A 150 -7.53 -8.71 -5.04
CA GLY A 150 -7.00 -8.55 -3.68
C GLY A 150 -7.66 -7.37 -2.95
N ASN A 151 -7.36 -7.18 -1.67
CA ASN A 151 -7.94 -6.09 -0.87
C ASN A 151 -7.76 -4.71 -1.50
N VAL A 152 -6.59 -4.41 -2.08
CA VAL A 152 -6.36 -3.12 -2.75
C VAL A 152 -7.29 -2.93 -3.96
N ALA A 153 -7.57 -4.01 -4.72
CA ALA A 153 -8.54 -3.95 -5.82
C ALA A 153 -9.96 -3.65 -5.31
N VAL A 154 -10.34 -4.26 -4.18
CA VAL A 154 -11.61 -3.98 -3.50
C VAL A 154 -11.66 -2.53 -3.02
N ASP A 155 -10.59 -2.01 -2.43
CA ASP A 155 -10.50 -0.63 -1.95
C ASP A 155 -10.69 0.38 -3.08
N VAL A 156 -9.96 0.24 -4.20
CA VAL A 156 -10.11 1.19 -5.32
C VAL A 156 -11.48 1.07 -5.99
N ALA A 157 -12.03 -0.14 -6.13
CA ALA A 157 -13.38 -0.33 -6.66
C ALA A 157 -14.44 0.32 -5.76
N ARG A 158 -14.28 0.19 -4.44
CA ARG A 158 -15.16 0.80 -3.45
C ARG A 158 -15.09 2.33 -3.48
N ILE A 159 -13.88 2.91 -3.51
CA ILE A 159 -13.69 4.36 -3.59
C ILE A 159 -14.30 4.93 -4.89
N LEU A 160 -14.15 4.25 -6.02
CA LEU A 160 -14.77 4.67 -7.29
C LEU A 160 -16.30 4.64 -7.25
N ALA A 161 -16.90 3.78 -6.41
CA ALA A 161 -18.34 3.57 -6.35
C ALA A 161 -19.06 4.37 -5.25
N ARG A 162 -18.34 4.90 -4.26
CA ARG A 162 -18.94 5.65 -3.14
C ARG A 162 -19.44 7.04 -3.55
N ALA A 163 -20.46 7.51 -2.87
CA ALA A 163 -20.95 8.88 -2.99
C ALA A 163 -20.13 9.87 -2.14
N GLU A 164 -20.21 11.15 -2.49
CA GLU A 164 -19.55 12.25 -1.76
C GLU A 164 -19.93 12.25 -0.27
N ALA A 165 -21.22 12.08 0.05
CA ALA A 165 -21.71 12.10 1.42
C ALA A 165 -21.08 11.01 2.31
N GLU A 166 -20.64 9.89 1.72
CA GLU A 166 -19.97 8.80 2.43
C GLU A 166 -18.47 9.08 2.63
N LEU A 167 -17.86 9.87 1.75
CA LEU A 167 -16.43 10.17 1.76
C LEU A 167 -16.09 11.48 2.47
N SER A 168 -17.01 12.46 2.48
CA SER A 168 -16.84 13.77 3.11
C SER A 168 -16.47 13.69 4.60
N PRO A 169 -17.02 12.75 5.42
CA PRO A 169 -16.62 12.60 6.81
C PRO A 169 -15.19 12.08 7.03
N THR A 170 -14.56 11.52 5.99
CA THR A 170 -13.24 10.88 6.09
C THR A 170 -12.08 11.88 5.93
N ASP A 171 -10.85 11.40 6.06
CA ASP A 171 -9.61 12.18 5.89
C ASP A 171 -9.14 12.38 4.44
N ILE A 172 -9.96 11.99 3.45
CA ILE A 172 -9.66 12.15 2.02
C ILE A 172 -9.38 13.64 1.70
N PRO A 173 -8.32 13.96 0.92
CA PRO A 173 -7.99 15.33 0.56
C PRO A 173 -9.11 15.95 -0.28
N GLN A 174 -9.33 17.25 -0.10
CA GLN A 174 -10.47 17.97 -0.70
C GLN A 174 -10.52 17.85 -2.23
N ALA A 175 -9.38 17.93 -2.91
CA ALA A 175 -9.33 17.80 -4.38
C ALA A 175 -9.81 16.42 -4.85
N ALA A 176 -9.41 15.33 -4.18
CA ALA A 176 -9.83 13.98 -4.53
C ALA A 176 -11.33 13.77 -4.26
N LEU A 177 -11.85 14.31 -3.15
CA LEU A 177 -13.28 14.29 -2.85
C LEU A 177 -14.10 14.96 -3.96
N LEU A 178 -13.71 16.17 -4.37
CA LEU A 178 -14.41 16.91 -5.42
C LEU A 178 -14.34 16.19 -6.78
N ALA A 179 -13.19 15.59 -7.11
CA ALA A 179 -13.05 14.80 -8.33
C ALA A 179 -13.93 13.55 -8.32
N LEU A 180 -14.04 12.85 -7.17
CA LEU A 180 -14.93 11.70 -7.00
C LEU A 180 -16.41 12.11 -7.04
N ALA A 181 -16.77 13.24 -6.43
CA ALA A 181 -18.12 13.79 -6.48
C ALA A 181 -18.55 14.14 -7.91
N ALA A 182 -17.65 14.72 -8.70
CA ALA A 182 -17.87 15.04 -10.11
C ALA A 182 -17.76 13.82 -11.05
N SER A 183 -17.41 12.63 -10.53
CA SER A 183 -17.09 11.45 -11.33
C SER A 183 -18.30 10.91 -12.11
N GLY A 184 -18.05 10.67 -13.40
CA GLY A 184 -18.99 10.00 -14.31
C GLY A 184 -19.01 8.48 -14.18
N VAL A 185 -18.17 7.88 -13.34
CA VAL A 185 -18.04 6.42 -13.24
C VAL A 185 -19.37 5.81 -12.78
N ARG A 186 -19.85 4.84 -13.56
CA ARG A 186 -21.07 4.07 -13.29
C ARG A 186 -20.83 2.57 -13.26
N GLU A 187 -19.73 2.11 -13.84
CA GLU A 187 -19.41 0.70 -13.97
C GLU A 187 -17.95 0.45 -13.60
N VAL A 188 -17.73 -0.57 -12.77
CA VAL A 188 -16.39 -1.02 -12.36
C VAL A 188 -16.29 -2.52 -12.55
N HIS A 189 -15.34 -2.99 -13.35
CA HIS A 189 -15.04 -4.41 -13.50
C HIS A 189 -13.80 -4.75 -12.68
N MET A 190 -13.95 -5.51 -11.60
CA MET A 190 -12.82 -6.07 -10.86
C MET A 190 -12.51 -7.46 -11.41
N VAL A 191 -11.34 -7.63 -12.04
CA VAL A 191 -11.05 -8.78 -12.90
C VAL A 191 -9.90 -9.62 -12.35
N GLY A 192 -10.15 -10.92 -12.15
CA GLY A 192 -9.16 -11.92 -11.76
C GLY A 192 -8.82 -12.88 -12.89
N ARG A 193 -7.53 -13.16 -13.09
CA ARG A 193 -7.06 -14.17 -14.07
C ARG A 193 -7.29 -15.63 -13.66
N ARG A 194 -7.65 -15.84 -12.39
CA ARG A 194 -7.87 -17.14 -11.73
C ARG A 194 -9.31 -17.21 -11.21
N GLY A 195 -9.68 -18.33 -10.61
CA GLY A 195 -11.01 -18.53 -10.02
C GLY A 195 -11.22 -17.89 -8.65
N PRO A 196 -12.49 -17.82 -8.19
CA PRO A 196 -12.90 -17.26 -6.90
C PRO A 196 -12.19 -17.87 -5.68
N SER A 197 -11.90 -19.17 -5.67
CA SER A 197 -11.24 -19.84 -4.54
C SER A 197 -9.78 -19.44 -4.36
N GLN A 198 -9.15 -18.89 -5.42
CA GLN A 198 -7.77 -18.41 -5.41
C GLN A 198 -7.65 -16.90 -5.19
N ALA A 199 -8.77 -16.19 -5.06
CA ALA A 199 -8.78 -14.75 -4.80
C ALA A 199 -8.11 -14.41 -3.46
N ARG A 200 -7.55 -13.19 -3.38
CA ARG A 200 -6.70 -12.75 -2.26
C ARG A 200 -7.35 -11.67 -1.39
N PHE A 201 -8.56 -11.24 -1.70
CA PHE A 201 -9.36 -10.42 -0.79
C PHE A 201 -9.76 -11.22 0.46
N THR A 202 -10.08 -10.54 1.56
CA THR A 202 -10.65 -11.20 2.74
C THR A 202 -12.17 -11.00 2.79
N THR A 203 -12.83 -11.82 3.62
CA THR A 203 -14.30 -11.85 3.70
C THR A 203 -14.88 -10.53 4.18
N LYS A 204 -14.15 -9.80 5.04
CA LYS A 204 -14.60 -8.51 5.54
C LYS A 204 -14.73 -7.50 4.40
N GLU A 205 -13.68 -7.35 3.59
CA GLU A 205 -13.64 -6.39 2.48
C GLU A 205 -14.69 -6.74 1.41
N LEU A 206 -14.92 -8.02 1.14
CA LEU A 206 -16.02 -8.43 0.26
C LEU A 206 -17.40 -8.03 0.79
N ARG A 207 -17.68 -8.28 2.07
CA ARG A 207 -18.98 -7.91 2.65
C ARG A 207 -19.19 -6.40 2.65
N GLU A 208 -18.14 -5.63 2.91
CA GLU A 208 -18.17 -4.17 2.82
C GLU A 208 -18.43 -3.71 1.38
N LEU A 209 -17.84 -4.36 0.37
CA LEU A 209 -18.11 -4.08 -1.04
C LEU A 209 -19.58 -4.37 -1.41
N GLY A 210 -20.10 -5.53 -1.02
CA GLY A 210 -21.49 -5.92 -1.31
C GLY A 210 -22.55 -5.15 -0.52
N GLY A 211 -22.15 -4.43 0.54
CA GLY A 211 -23.02 -3.62 1.38
C GLY A 211 -23.06 -2.14 1.00
N LEU A 212 -22.48 -1.75 -0.14
CA LEU A 212 -22.43 -0.35 -0.57
C LEU A 212 -23.82 0.18 -0.94
N PRO A 213 -24.26 1.32 -0.37
CA PRO A 213 -25.55 1.92 -0.71
C PRO A 213 -25.64 2.30 -2.19
N GLY A 214 -26.72 1.88 -2.87
CA GLY A 214 -26.98 2.26 -4.26
C GLY A 214 -26.04 1.64 -5.30
N VAL A 215 -25.26 0.62 -4.93
CA VAL A 215 -24.34 -0.10 -5.81
C VAL A 215 -24.80 -1.56 -5.94
N ASP A 216 -24.97 -2.04 -7.18
CA ASP A 216 -25.19 -3.47 -7.43
C ASP A 216 -23.85 -4.18 -7.66
N VAL A 217 -23.58 -5.22 -6.87
CA VAL A 217 -22.36 -6.04 -6.99
C VAL A 217 -22.76 -7.41 -7.52
N THR A 218 -22.18 -7.78 -8.66
CA THR A 218 -22.52 -9.02 -9.36
C THR A 218 -21.29 -9.85 -9.71
N THR A 219 -21.51 -11.14 -9.92
CA THR A 219 -20.54 -12.11 -10.44
C THR A 219 -21.21 -12.97 -11.51
N ASP A 220 -20.48 -13.39 -12.54
CA ASP A 220 -21.00 -14.32 -13.54
C ASP A 220 -20.99 -15.76 -13.00
N ALA A 221 -22.18 -16.36 -12.86
CA ALA A 221 -22.34 -17.74 -12.38
C ALA A 221 -21.59 -18.76 -13.26
N ARG A 222 -21.46 -18.51 -14.58
CA ARG A 222 -20.74 -19.38 -15.52
C ARG A 222 -19.25 -19.35 -15.25
N GLU A 223 -18.70 -18.17 -14.92
CA GLU A 223 -17.29 -18.04 -14.54
C GLU A 223 -17.01 -18.72 -13.20
N LEU A 224 -17.89 -18.55 -12.20
CA LEU A 224 -17.73 -19.20 -10.90
C LEU A 224 -17.74 -20.73 -11.02
N ALA A 225 -18.60 -21.29 -11.88
CA ALA A 225 -18.73 -22.73 -12.08
C ALA A 225 -17.47 -23.41 -12.65
N LEU A 226 -16.55 -22.65 -13.25
CA LEU A 226 -15.27 -23.18 -13.73
C LEU A 226 -14.30 -23.53 -12.60
N ASP A 227 -14.50 -23.01 -11.39
CA ASP A 227 -13.59 -23.23 -10.25
C ASP A 227 -14.00 -24.47 -9.43
N PRO A 228 -13.16 -25.51 -9.35
CA PRO A 228 -13.45 -26.69 -8.53
C PRO A 228 -13.71 -26.36 -7.06
N GLY A 229 -13.00 -25.36 -6.50
CA GLY A 229 -13.20 -24.92 -5.11
C GLY A 229 -14.49 -24.11 -4.90
N TYR A 230 -15.10 -23.60 -5.98
CA TYR A 230 -16.43 -23.01 -5.91
C TYR A 230 -17.53 -24.09 -5.91
N ALA A 231 -17.35 -25.14 -6.74
CA ALA A 231 -18.26 -26.27 -6.81
C ALA A 231 -18.27 -27.08 -5.51
N ASP A 232 -17.08 -27.41 -4.99
CA ASP A 232 -16.89 -28.05 -3.69
C ASP A 232 -15.91 -27.25 -2.80
N PRO A 233 -16.43 -26.36 -1.95
CA PRO A 233 -15.60 -25.56 -1.06
C PRO A 233 -15.08 -26.34 0.16
N SER A 234 -15.49 -27.60 0.39
CA SER A 234 -15.20 -28.32 1.64
C SER A 234 -13.70 -28.42 1.95
N GLY A 235 -12.88 -28.61 0.91
CA GLY A 235 -11.41 -28.68 0.99
C GLY A 235 -10.70 -27.33 1.11
N LEU A 236 -11.38 -26.20 0.94
CA LEU A 236 -10.76 -24.87 1.04
C LEU A 236 -10.54 -24.48 2.51
N PRO A 237 -9.54 -23.65 2.83
CA PRO A 237 -9.43 -23.09 4.17
C PRO A 237 -10.63 -22.20 4.51
N ALA A 238 -10.94 -22.05 5.80
CA ALA A 238 -12.20 -21.44 6.25
C ALA A 238 -12.42 -20.01 5.74
N ALA A 239 -11.36 -19.24 5.54
CA ALA A 239 -11.47 -17.89 4.98
C ALA A 239 -11.92 -17.90 3.51
N GLN A 240 -11.33 -18.76 2.69
CA GLN A 240 -11.69 -18.93 1.28
C GLN A 240 -13.10 -19.48 1.13
N ARG A 241 -13.55 -20.41 1.99
CA ARG A 241 -14.94 -20.90 1.99
C ARG A 241 -15.95 -19.79 2.15
N ARG A 242 -15.75 -18.93 3.17
CA ARG A 242 -16.62 -17.77 3.40
C ARG A 242 -16.59 -16.77 2.24
N ASN A 243 -15.44 -16.60 1.59
CA ASN A 243 -15.35 -15.74 0.41
C ASN A 243 -16.19 -16.30 -0.74
N VAL A 244 -16.08 -17.60 -1.02
CA VAL A 244 -16.89 -18.30 -2.02
C VAL A 244 -18.39 -18.15 -1.75
N GLU A 245 -18.81 -18.29 -0.48
CA GLU A 245 -20.21 -18.09 -0.08
C GLU A 245 -20.71 -16.67 -0.37
N VAL A 246 -19.90 -15.64 -0.09
CA VAL A 246 -20.26 -14.24 -0.40
C VAL A 246 -20.42 -14.03 -1.91
N LEU A 247 -19.46 -14.52 -2.71
CA LEU A 247 -19.51 -14.42 -4.17
C LEU A 247 -20.73 -15.15 -4.76
N ARG A 248 -21.09 -16.31 -4.20
CA ARG A 248 -22.31 -17.05 -4.60
C ARG A 248 -23.57 -16.21 -4.40
N GLY A 249 -23.62 -15.38 -3.36
CA GLY A 249 -24.73 -14.44 -3.13
C GLY A 249 -24.84 -13.32 -4.19
N TRP A 250 -23.78 -13.09 -4.97
CA TRP A 250 -23.74 -12.11 -6.06
C TRP A 250 -23.95 -12.74 -7.45
N ALA A 251 -24.06 -14.08 -7.52
CA ALA A 251 -24.31 -14.83 -8.74
C ALA A 251 -25.79 -14.80 -9.13
N ARG A 252 -26.29 -13.61 -9.45
CA ARG A 252 -27.68 -13.34 -9.80
C ARG A 252 -27.76 -12.37 -10.99
N PRO A 253 -28.90 -12.29 -11.69
CA PRO A 253 -29.12 -11.25 -12.69
C PRO A 253 -28.94 -9.85 -12.10
N GLU A 254 -28.54 -8.91 -12.96
CA GLU A 254 -28.46 -7.49 -12.63
C GLU A 254 -29.83 -6.92 -12.27
N THR A 255 -29.82 -5.90 -11.41
CA THR A 255 -31.01 -5.14 -11.05
C THR A 255 -30.93 -3.72 -11.60
N ASP A 256 -31.97 -3.27 -12.30
CA ASP A 256 -32.04 -1.91 -12.89
C ASP A 256 -32.12 -0.78 -11.85
N SER A 257 -32.25 -1.11 -10.56
CA SER A 257 -32.46 -0.16 -9.47
C SER A 257 -31.19 0.54 -8.96
N ALA A 258 -29.99 0.12 -9.37
CA ALA A 258 -28.74 0.66 -8.84
C ALA A 258 -28.15 1.78 -9.71
N GLY A 259 -27.70 2.86 -9.06
CA GLY A 259 -27.06 3.99 -9.75
C GLY A 259 -25.63 3.72 -10.20
N ARG A 260 -24.99 2.68 -9.64
CA ARG A 260 -23.64 2.22 -10.01
C ARG A 260 -23.56 0.69 -9.93
N ARG A 261 -22.65 0.10 -10.70
CA ARG A 261 -22.45 -1.35 -10.79
C ARG A 261 -20.98 -1.73 -10.61
N ILE A 262 -20.76 -2.83 -9.90
CA ILE A 262 -19.45 -3.47 -9.76
C ILE A 262 -19.57 -4.93 -10.22
N HIS A 263 -18.87 -5.28 -11.28
CA HIS A 263 -18.80 -6.65 -11.80
C HIS A 263 -17.51 -7.30 -11.33
N VAL A 264 -17.61 -8.36 -10.53
CA VAL A 264 -16.47 -9.17 -10.13
C VAL A 264 -16.35 -10.34 -11.11
N ARG A 265 -15.34 -10.25 -11.98
CA ARG A 265 -15.11 -11.18 -13.09
C ARG A 265 -13.91 -12.08 -12.81
N PHE A 266 -13.99 -13.34 -13.20
CA PHE A 266 -12.94 -14.34 -13.01
C PHE A 266 -12.53 -14.98 -14.33
N PHE A 267 -11.41 -15.70 -14.31
CA PHE A 267 -10.92 -16.43 -15.47
C PHE A 267 -10.64 -15.55 -16.71
N LEU A 268 -10.18 -14.32 -16.48
CA LEU A 268 -9.84 -13.36 -17.53
C LEU A 268 -8.41 -12.84 -17.33
N ARG A 269 -7.51 -13.22 -18.24
CA ARG A 269 -6.10 -12.76 -18.25
C ARG A 269 -5.97 -11.56 -19.19
N PRO A 270 -5.54 -10.37 -18.73
CA PRO A 270 -5.36 -9.23 -19.62
C PRO A 270 -4.21 -9.52 -20.59
N VAL A 271 -4.43 -9.23 -21.87
CA VAL A 271 -3.43 -9.44 -22.94
C VAL A 271 -3.06 -8.17 -23.69
N ALA A 272 -3.94 -7.17 -23.74
CA ALA A 272 -3.64 -5.85 -24.29
C ALA A 272 -4.59 -4.78 -23.74
N LEU A 273 -4.14 -3.54 -23.67
CA LEU A 273 -4.99 -2.35 -23.53
C LEU A 273 -5.17 -1.72 -24.90
N LEU A 274 -6.42 -1.52 -25.29
CA LEU A 274 -6.76 -1.04 -26.62
C LEU A 274 -6.98 0.48 -26.58
N PRO A 275 -6.44 1.24 -27.54
CA PRO A 275 -6.68 2.68 -27.63
C PRO A 275 -8.14 2.96 -28.00
N GLY A 276 -8.74 3.92 -27.33
CA GLY A 276 -10.02 4.51 -27.64
C GLY A 276 -9.86 5.95 -28.15
N GLU A 277 -10.83 6.79 -27.82
CA GLU A 277 -10.84 8.19 -28.25
C GLU A 277 -9.62 8.96 -27.74
N ARG A 278 -9.06 9.82 -28.60
CA ARG A 278 -7.93 10.73 -28.29
C ARG A 278 -6.69 9.98 -27.78
N GLY A 279 -6.53 8.71 -28.16
CA GLY A 279 -5.39 7.87 -27.77
C GLY A 279 -5.38 7.42 -26.32
N ARG A 280 -6.47 7.61 -25.56
CA ARG A 280 -6.62 7.06 -24.20
C ARG A 280 -6.97 5.58 -24.25
N VAL A 281 -6.91 4.87 -23.14
CA VAL A 281 -7.47 3.51 -23.08
C VAL A 281 -8.99 3.57 -23.35
N GLY A 282 -9.47 2.65 -24.19
CA GLY A 282 -10.90 2.50 -24.51
C GLY A 282 -11.46 1.11 -24.18
N ALA A 283 -10.59 0.10 -24.09
CA ALA A 283 -10.96 -1.25 -23.68
C ALA A 283 -9.75 -2.03 -23.16
N VAL A 284 -10.03 -3.08 -22.41
CA VAL A 284 -9.06 -4.11 -22.04
C VAL A 284 -9.43 -5.39 -22.76
N ARG A 285 -8.50 -5.94 -23.54
CA ARG A 285 -8.63 -7.26 -24.14
C ARG A 285 -8.14 -8.30 -23.16
N PHE A 286 -9.00 -9.25 -22.85
CA PHE A 286 -8.73 -10.41 -22.02
C PHE A 286 -8.74 -11.67 -22.86
N GLU A 287 -7.89 -12.63 -22.49
CA GLU A 287 -8.02 -14.02 -22.90
C GLU A 287 -8.72 -14.80 -21.77
N ARG A 288 -9.71 -15.63 -22.12
CA ARG A 288 -10.33 -16.54 -21.17
C ARG A 288 -9.31 -17.57 -20.69
N THR A 289 -9.41 -17.92 -19.42
CA THR A 289 -8.54 -18.93 -18.80
C THR A 289 -9.37 -20.06 -18.20
N VAL A 290 -8.76 -21.23 -18.06
CA VAL A 290 -9.36 -22.38 -17.36
C VAL A 290 -8.34 -22.95 -16.37
N PRO A 291 -8.78 -23.60 -15.27
CA PRO A 291 -7.87 -24.27 -14.34
C PRO A 291 -6.97 -25.28 -15.06
N ASP A 292 -5.69 -25.33 -14.68
CA ASP A 292 -4.72 -26.28 -15.23
C ASP A 292 -4.64 -27.62 -14.47
N GLY A 293 -5.47 -27.77 -13.43
CA GLY A 293 -5.48 -28.95 -12.55
C GLY A 293 -4.40 -28.97 -11.45
N VAL A 294 -3.44 -28.04 -11.46
CA VAL A 294 -2.32 -27.97 -10.50
C VAL A 294 -2.28 -26.64 -9.72
N GLY A 295 -3.39 -25.90 -9.72
CA GLY A 295 -3.56 -24.65 -8.97
C GLY A 295 -3.19 -23.37 -9.73
N GLY A 296 -2.89 -23.49 -11.02
CA GLY A 296 -2.75 -22.39 -11.95
C GLY A 296 -3.90 -22.35 -12.97
N VAL A 297 -3.63 -21.70 -14.10
CA VAL A 297 -4.58 -21.55 -15.21
C VAL A 297 -3.83 -21.54 -16.53
N VAL A 298 -4.49 -22.03 -17.58
CA VAL A 298 -4.03 -21.94 -18.98
C VAL A 298 -5.01 -21.09 -19.79
N GLY A 299 -4.50 -20.47 -20.86
CA GLY A 299 -5.32 -19.70 -21.79
C GLY A 299 -6.10 -20.61 -22.73
N THR A 300 -7.32 -20.22 -23.09
CA THR A 300 -8.16 -20.99 -24.01
C THR A 300 -8.00 -20.57 -25.47
N GLY A 301 -7.32 -19.45 -25.75
CA GLY A 301 -7.32 -18.80 -27.07
C GLY A 301 -8.60 -18.02 -27.40
N GLU A 302 -9.60 -18.01 -26.53
CA GLU A 302 -10.80 -17.20 -26.68
C GLU A 302 -10.60 -15.82 -26.05
N PHE A 303 -11.02 -14.76 -26.73
CA PHE A 303 -10.83 -13.38 -26.28
C PHE A 303 -12.16 -12.67 -26.01
N GLU A 304 -12.16 -11.82 -24.98
CA GLU A 304 -13.25 -10.91 -24.62
C GLU A 304 -12.67 -9.50 -24.46
N GLU A 305 -13.43 -8.49 -24.87
CA GLU A 305 -13.06 -7.08 -24.67
C GLU A 305 -14.05 -6.44 -23.70
N ILE A 306 -13.51 -5.78 -22.66
CA ILE A 306 -14.30 -5.00 -21.71
C ILE A 306 -13.97 -3.52 -21.95
N ARG A 307 -14.97 -2.72 -22.31
CA ARG A 307 -14.81 -1.28 -22.54
C ARG A 307 -14.56 -0.56 -21.23
N ALA A 308 -13.54 0.31 -21.21
CA ALA A 308 -13.20 1.13 -20.06
C ALA A 308 -12.29 2.29 -20.46
N GLU A 309 -12.53 3.47 -19.87
CA GLU A 309 -11.68 4.66 -20.04
C GLU A 309 -10.64 4.79 -18.91
N LEU A 310 -10.74 3.94 -17.89
CA LEU A 310 -9.80 3.85 -16.77
C LEU A 310 -9.41 2.39 -16.53
N VAL A 311 -8.11 2.13 -16.43
CA VAL A 311 -7.57 0.83 -16.02
C VAL A 311 -6.69 1.03 -14.79
N LEU A 312 -7.01 0.32 -13.70
CA LEU A 312 -6.23 0.30 -12.47
C LEU A 312 -5.56 -1.06 -12.27
N ARG A 313 -4.23 -1.09 -12.37
CA ARG A 313 -3.42 -2.30 -12.19
C ARG A 313 -3.20 -2.57 -10.70
N SER A 314 -3.90 -3.55 -10.15
CA SER A 314 -3.84 -3.97 -8.73
C SER A 314 -3.23 -5.37 -8.61
N VAL A 315 -2.11 -5.59 -9.29
CA VAL A 315 -1.43 -6.91 -9.40
C VAL A 315 -0.27 -7.09 -8.41
N GLY A 316 -0.15 -6.16 -7.46
CA GLY A 316 0.79 -6.23 -6.33
C GLY A 316 1.87 -5.16 -6.37
N TYR A 317 2.41 -4.85 -5.18
CA TYR A 317 3.56 -3.97 -5.02
C TYR A 317 4.86 -4.72 -5.38
N ARG A 318 5.96 -3.97 -5.44
CA ARG A 318 7.33 -4.46 -5.62
C ARG A 318 8.31 -3.60 -4.84
N GLY A 319 9.32 -4.22 -4.22
CA GLY A 319 10.45 -3.47 -3.66
C GLY A 319 11.18 -2.69 -4.75
N VAL A 320 11.80 -1.59 -4.36
CA VAL A 320 12.67 -0.78 -5.22
C VAL A 320 14.08 -0.87 -4.64
N PRO A 321 15.12 -1.03 -5.48
CA PRO A 321 16.49 -1.03 -5.00
C PRO A 321 16.82 0.28 -4.29
N LEU A 322 17.47 0.18 -3.13
CA LEU A 322 18.05 1.30 -2.41
C LEU A 322 19.56 1.29 -2.68
N GLU A 323 20.11 2.40 -3.18
CA GLU A 323 21.54 2.48 -3.49
C GLU A 323 22.41 2.16 -2.26
N GLY A 324 23.40 1.29 -2.47
CA GLY A 324 24.27 0.80 -1.41
C GLY A 324 23.73 -0.42 -0.65
N LEU A 325 22.47 -0.82 -0.83
CA LEU A 325 21.88 -2.03 -0.25
C LEU A 325 21.77 -3.16 -1.30
N PRO A 326 22.11 -4.43 -0.98
CA PRO A 326 21.94 -5.52 -1.94
C PRO A 326 20.45 -5.75 -2.23
N PHE A 327 20.13 -6.15 -3.46
CA PHE A 327 18.75 -6.29 -3.91
C PHE A 327 18.59 -7.50 -4.84
N ASP A 328 17.62 -8.35 -4.53
CA ASP A 328 17.18 -9.42 -5.43
C ASP A 328 16.15 -8.83 -6.40
N ALA A 329 16.60 -8.59 -7.63
CA ALA A 329 15.75 -8.01 -8.65
C ALA A 329 14.63 -8.94 -9.11
N ALA A 330 14.67 -10.25 -8.87
CA ALA A 330 13.60 -11.18 -9.22
C ALA A 330 12.48 -11.14 -8.18
N LEU A 331 12.86 -11.32 -6.91
CA LEU A 331 11.94 -11.33 -5.77
C LEU A 331 11.44 -9.93 -5.40
N GLY A 332 12.21 -8.88 -5.72
CA GLY A 332 11.93 -7.50 -5.34
C GLY A 332 12.12 -7.26 -3.85
N THR A 333 13.13 -7.90 -3.25
CA THR A 333 13.42 -7.90 -1.81
C THR A 333 14.92 -7.79 -1.56
N VAL A 334 15.32 -7.52 -0.32
CA VAL A 334 16.73 -7.53 0.09
C VAL A 334 17.11 -8.94 0.57
N PRO A 335 18.16 -9.57 0.00
CA PRO A 335 18.63 -10.89 0.45
C PRO A 335 18.99 -10.89 1.94
N HIS A 336 18.52 -11.89 2.69
CA HIS A 336 18.72 -11.93 4.13
C HIS A 336 18.72 -13.36 4.71
N THR A 337 19.22 -13.50 5.95
CA THR A 337 18.99 -14.67 6.82
C THR A 337 18.51 -14.21 8.20
N ALA A 338 17.31 -14.64 8.61
CA ALA A 338 16.65 -14.19 9.85
C ALA A 338 16.61 -12.66 10.05
N GLY A 339 16.57 -11.89 8.96
CA GLY A 339 16.61 -10.42 8.97
C GLY A 339 18.01 -9.79 8.84
N ARG A 340 19.11 -10.53 8.97
CA ARG A 340 20.48 -10.05 8.68
C ARG A 340 20.67 -9.93 7.17
N VAL A 341 21.09 -8.77 6.69
CA VAL A 341 21.32 -8.55 5.25
C VAL A 341 22.47 -9.42 4.75
N LEU A 342 22.33 -10.00 3.55
CA LEU A 342 23.37 -10.80 2.89
C LEU A 342 23.99 -10.01 1.73
N ARG A 343 25.32 -9.92 1.71
CA ARG A 343 26.12 -9.42 0.59
C ARG A 343 26.96 -10.58 0.06
N ASN A 344 26.74 -10.96 -1.20
CA ASN A 344 27.40 -12.12 -1.82
C ASN A 344 27.28 -13.41 -0.99
N GLY A 345 26.11 -13.64 -0.38
CA GLY A 345 25.85 -14.80 0.48
C GLY A 345 26.40 -14.72 1.91
N VAL A 346 27.12 -13.65 2.27
CA VAL A 346 27.70 -13.45 3.60
C VAL A 346 26.92 -12.40 4.38
N VAL A 347 26.70 -12.65 5.67
CA VAL A 347 26.07 -11.69 6.58
C VAL A 347 26.86 -10.38 6.60
N ALA A 348 26.17 -9.27 6.36
CA ALA A 348 26.73 -7.93 6.45
C ALA A 348 26.54 -7.39 7.89
N PRO A 349 27.63 -7.21 8.67
CA PRO A 349 27.52 -6.77 10.06
C PRO A 349 26.85 -5.41 10.19
N GLY A 350 25.95 -5.29 11.17
CA GLY A 350 25.22 -4.06 11.47
C GLY A 350 24.08 -3.72 10.50
N GLU A 351 23.77 -4.58 9.52
CA GLU A 351 22.72 -4.33 8.53
C GLU A 351 21.59 -5.36 8.61
N TYR A 352 20.36 -4.86 8.74
CA TYR A 352 19.17 -5.70 8.91
C TYR A 352 18.00 -5.23 8.06
N VAL A 353 17.01 -6.09 7.84
CA VAL A 353 15.78 -5.77 7.12
C VAL A 353 14.55 -6.27 7.87
N ALA A 354 13.42 -5.60 7.72
CA ALA A 354 12.13 -6.06 8.23
C ALA A 354 10.97 -5.59 7.33
N GLY A 355 9.80 -6.24 7.47
CA GLY A 355 8.60 -5.88 6.72
C GLY A 355 8.61 -6.38 5.28
N TRP A 356 8.01 -5.62 4.37
CA TRP A 356 7.83 -6.02 2.98
C TRP A 356 9.13 -6.05 2.16
N ILE A 357 10.13 -5.21 2.48
CA ILE A 357 11.43 -5.30 1.81
C ILE A 357 12.17 -6.61 2.15
N LYS A 358 11.83 -7.22 3.30
CA LYS A 358 12.32 -8.55 3.74
C LYS A 358 11.50 -9.69 3.15
N ARG A 359 10.16 -9.66 3.30
CA ARG A 359 9.26 -10.81 3.03
C ARG A 359 8.52 -10.74 1.69
N GLY A 360 8.66 -9.66 0.96
CA GLY A 360 7.77 -9.29 -0.15
C GLY A 360 6.44 -8.68 0.34
N PRO A 361 5.68 -8.04 -0.57
CA PRO A 361 4.50 -7.25 -0.22
C PRO A 361 3.24 -8.11 -0.08
N THR A 362 3.26 -8.99 0.92
CA THR A 362 2.13 -9.84 1.25
C THR A 362 1.81 -9.76 2.74
N GLY A 363 0.54 -10.01 3.06
CA GLY A 363 0.03 -9.97 4.43
C GLY A 363 -0.52 -8.61 4.87
N VAL A 364 -1.33 -8.64 5.92
CA VAL A 364 -1.92 -7.46 6.56
C VAL A 364 -0.93 -6.78 7.53
N ILE A 365 -1.28 -5.60 8.05
CA ILE A 365 -0.42 -4.82 8.97
C ILE A 365 0.15 -5.68 10.11
N GLY A 366 -0.69 -6.50 10.76
CA GLY A 366 -0.29 -7.36 11.88
C GLY A 366 0.78 -8.41 11.55
N THR A 367 0.92 -8.81 10.27
CA THR A 367 1.97 -9.77 9.85
C THR A 367 3.38 -9.22 10.02
N ASN A 368 3.53 -7.89 10.14
CA ASN A 368 4.83 -7.26 10.36
C ASN A 368 5.34 -7.39 11.79
N ARG A 369 4.48 -7.68 12.78
CA ARG A 369 4.90 -7.85 14.19
C ARG A 369 5.88 -9.03 14.39
N PRO A 370 5.53 -10.29 14.02
CA PRO A 370 6.46 -11.40 14.18
C PRO A 370 7.74 -11.22 13.33
N CYS A 371 7.60 -10.63 12.14
CA CYS A 371 8.74 -10.30 11.27
C CYS A 371 9.73 -9.33 11.95
N ALA A 372 9.23 -8.26 12.57
CA ALA A 372 10.03 -7.29 13.30
C ALA A 372 10.68 -7.91 14.54
N LYS A 373 9.94 -8.78 15.26
CA LYS A 373 10.45 -9.52 16.41
C LYS A 373 11.67 -10.38 16.07
N GLU A 374 11.62 -11.14 14.97
CA GLU A 374 12.74 -11.97 14.52
C GLU A 374 13.97 -11.12 14.17
N THR A 375 13.77 -10.01 13.44
CA THR A 375 14.87 -9.12 13.07
C THR A 375 15.50 -8.45 14.29
N ALA A 376 14.69 -7.95 15.23
CA ALA A 376 15.19 -7.33 16.45
C ALA A 376 15.95 -8.32 17.34
N ALA A 377 15.49 -9.57 17.45
CA ALA A 377 16.21 -10.61 18.19
C ALA A 377 17.59 -10.90 17.55
N SER A 378 17.65 -10.97 16.22
CA SER A 378 18.91 -11.13 15.50
C SER A 378 19.85 -9.94 15.71
N LEU A 379 19.33 -8.71 15.67
CA LEU A 379 20.12 -7.50 15.90
C LEU A 379 20.73 -7.49 17.29
N LEU A 380 19.92 -7.72 18.33
CA LEU A 380 20.39 -7.68 19.72
C LEU A 380 21.43 -8.77 20.03
N ALA A 381 21.32 -9.93 19.37
CA ALA A 381 22.32 -11.00 19.51
C ALA A 381 23.70 -10.63 18.92
N ASP A 382 23.72 -9.73 17.94
CA ASP A 382 24.92 -9.32 17.21
C ASP A 382 25.45 -7.95 17.68
N LEU A 383 24.68 -7.24 18.52
CA LEU A 383 24.91 -5.84 18.83
C LEU A 383 26.21 -5.68 19.64
N THR A 384 27.10 -4.86 19.11
CA THR A 384 28.34 -4.47 19.80
C THR A 384 28.17 -3.07 20.37
N ASP A 385 28.62 -2.83 21.60
CA ASP A 385 28.61 -1.49 22.20
C ASP A 385 29.76 -0.65 21.62
N ARG A 386 29.46 0.15 20.59
CA ARG A 386 30.39 1.21 20.13
C ARG A 386 29.89 2.52 20.72
N GLN A 387 30.78 3.27 21.36
CA GLN A 387 30.44 4.60 21.86
C GLN A 387 30.41 5.62 20.71
N LEU A 388 29.31 5.60 19.94
CA LEU A 388 29.03 6.58 18.90
C LEU A 388 28.39 7.85 19.49
N THR A 389 28.76 9.00 18.95
CA THR A 389 28.13 10.29 19.27
C THR A 389 26.69 10.36 18.75
N ASP A 390 25.89 11.32 19.24
CA ASP A 390 24.54 11.54 18.69
C ASP A 390 24.60 11.83 17.17
N PRO A 391 23.87 11.06 16.33
CA PRO A 391 23.80 11.26 14.89
C PRO A 391 23.13 12.58 14.47
N LEU A 392 22.23 13.15 15.27
CA LEU A 392 21.40 14.28 14.85
C LEU A 392 22.20 15.54 14.49
N PRO A 393 23.18 16.01 15.30
CA PRO A 393 24.06 17.11 14.91
C PRO A 393 24.84 16.82 13.61
N LEU A 394 25.25 15.56 13.39
CA LEU A 394 25.99 15.16 12.19
C LEU A 394 25.11 15.16 10.94
N LEU A 395 23.85 14.72 11.07
CA LEU A 395 22.84 14.83 10.01
C LEU A 395 22.59 16.31 9.64
N ARG A 396 22.41 17.18 10.64
CA ARG A 396 22.23 18.63 10.43
C ARG A 396 23.44 19.29 9.76
N SER A 397 24.65 18.97 10.21
CA SER A 397 25.87 19.46 9.58
C SER A 397 26.04 19.01 8.12
N SER A 398 25.32 17.97 7.71
CA SER A 398 25.30 17.45 6.34
C SER A 398 24.18 18.08 5.48
N GLY A 399 23.50 19.12 5.98
CA GLY A 399 22.43 19.83 5.28
C GLY A 399 21.05 19.17 5.36
N VAL A 400 20.88 18.15 6.22
CA VAL A 400 19.58 17.54 6.47
C VAL A 400 18.90 18.30 7.60
N GLU A 401 17.64 18.70 7.43
CA GLU A 401 16.82 19.30 8.48
C GLU A 401 15.68 18.33 8.84
N PRO A 402 15.91 17.37 9.77
CA PRO A 402 14.88 16.41 10.12
C PRO A 402 13.69 17.07 10.81
N VAL A 403 12.49 16.66 10.42
CA VAL A 403 11.24 17.01 11.09
C VAL A 403 11.08 16.13 12.32
N GLY A 404 11.15 16.76 13.49
CA GLY A 404 10.94 16.06 14.77
C GLY A 404 9.48 15.72 15.03
N TRP A 405 9.22 15.14 16.19
CA TRP A 405 7.87 14.80 16.62
C TRP A 405 6.95 16.03 16.74
N GLU A 406 7.47 17.16 17.21
CA GLU A 406 6.69 18.41 17.29
C GLU A 406 6.34 18.97 15.91
N GLY A 407 7.25 18.85 14.93
CA GLY A 407 6.95 19.17 13.53
C GLY A 407 5.84 18.28 12.96
N TRP A 408 5.84 16.98 13.26
CA TRP A 408 4.72 16.10 12.91
C TRP A 408 3.40 16.53 13.58
N ARG A 409 3.41 16.84 14.88
CA ARG A 409 2.21 17.35 15.60
C ARG A 409 1.73 18.69 15.04
N ALA A 410 2.62 19.52 14.50
CA ALA A 410 2.25 20.75 13.82
C ALA A 410 1.49 20.48 12.51
N ILE A 411 1.92 19.49 11.73
CA ILE A 411 1.16 19.00 10.57
C ILE A 411 -0.23 18.52 10.98
N GLU A 412 -0.36 17.70 12.03
CA GLU A 412 -1.68 17.23 12.49
C GLU A 412 -2.62 18.38 12.88
N ARG A 413 -2.09 19.41 13.56
CA ARG A 413 -2.87 20.61 13.87
C ARG A 413 -3.30 21.35 12.61
N ALA A 414 -2.41 21.50 11.63
CA ALA A 414 -2.74 22.12 10.35
C ALA A 414 -3.82 21.34 9.59
N GLU A 415 -3.77 20.00 9.60
CA GLU A 415 -4.80 19.13 9.00
C GLU A 415 -6.17 19.29 9.66
N ALA A 416 -6.20 19.41 10.99
CA ALA A 416 -7.42 19.65 11.74
C ALA A 416 -8.01 21.04 11.45
N VAL A 417 -7.18 22.08 11.43
CA VAL A 417 -7.59 23.46 11.10
C VAL A 417 -8.09 23.56 9.66
N TRP A 418 -7.38 22.94 8.72
CA TRP A 418 -7.77 22.88 7.32
C TRP A 418 -9.13 22.19 7.15
N GLY A 419 -9.29 21.02 7.77
CA GLY A 419 -10.55 20.29 7.78
C GLY A 419 -11.71 21.09 8.36
N ALA A 420 -11.50 21.76 9.50
CA ALA A 420 -12.51 22.63 10.11
C ALA A 420 -12.91 23.80 9.19
N SER A 421 -11.97 24.39 8.45
CA SER A 421 -12.26 25.46 7.48
C SER A 421 -13.14 25.00 6.32
N LEU A 422 -13.17 23.69 6.04
CA LEU A 422 -14.01 23.05 5.04
C LEU A 422 -15.34 22.51 5.62
N GLY A 423 -15.59 22.72 6.92
CA GLY A 423 -16.75 22.13 7.62
C GLY A 423 -16.66 20.62 7.80
N ARG A 424 -15.44 20.05 7.78
CA ARG A 424 -15.17 18.61 7.88
C ARG A 424 -14.36 18.29 9.14
N GLY A 425 -14.18 16.99 9.40
CA GLY A 425 -13.19 16.49 10.37
C GLY A 425 -11.75 16.74 9.89
N VAL A 426 -10.78 15.94 10.34
CA VAL A 426 -9.38 16.08 9.89
C VAL A 426 -9.29 15.83 8.37
N VAL A 427 -8.63 16.73 7.63
CA VAL A 427 -8.38 16.58 6.19
C VAL A 427 -6.88 16.65 5.95
N LYS A 428 -6.32 15.65 5.25
CA LYS A 428 -4.88 15.61 5.01
C LYS A 428 -4.39 16.76 4.13
N LEU A 429 -3.21 17.26 4.43
CA LEU A 429 -2.50 18.20 3.55
C LEU A 429 -2.01 17.46 2.29
N PRO A 430 -2.25 18.01 1.09
CA PRO A 430 -2.16 17.23 -0.15
C PRO A 430 -0.73 17.09 -0.70
N ASP A 431 0.19 17.99 -0.37
CA ASP A 431 1.48 18.11 -1.04
C ASP A 431 2.63 18.53 -0.12
N TRP A 432 3.84 18.47 -0.66
CA TRP A 432 5.07 18.86 0.03
C TRP A 432 5.11 20.31 0.49
N ALA A 433 4.52 21.25 -0.25
CA ALA A 433 4.55 22.66 0.12
C ALA A 433 3.69 22.91 1.35
N ALA A 434 2.49 22.34 1.39
CA ALA A 434 1.58 22.41 2.53
C ALA A 434 2.18 21.74 3.77
N LEU A 435 2.79 20.55 3.63
CA LEU A 435 3.44 19.85 4.74
C LEU A 435 4.61 20.67 5.31
N ARG A 436 5.49 21.23 4.46
CA ARG A 436 6.62 22.06 4.91
C ARG A 436 6.16 23.35 5.58
N ALA A 437 5.12 24.00 5.05
CA ALA A 437 4.55 25.20 5.65
C ALA A 437 3.97 24.91 7.05
N ALA A 438 3.37 23.74 7.26
CA ALA A 438 2.79 23.35 8.53
C ALA A 438 3.83 23.04 9.62
N VAL A 439 5.00 22.49 9.27
CA VAL A 439 6.11 22.26 10.22
C VAL A 439 6.64 23.59 10.78
N GLY A 440 6.75 24.61 9.92
CA GLY A 440 7.32 25.91 10.30
C GLY A 440 8.87 25.88 10.43
N PRO A 441 9.51 27.04 10.66
CA PRO A 441 10.96 27.10 10.83
C PRO A 441 11.40 26.58 12.20
N GLY A 442 12.28 25.56 12.22
CA GLY A 442 12.99 25.10 13.42
C GLY A 442 12.30 24.02 14.28
N ALA A 443 11.31 23.30 13.74
CA ALA A 443 10.53 22.26 14.45
C ALA A 443 10.91 20.81 14.09
#